data_AF-A0A8C9DLL6-F1
#
_entry.id   AF-A0A8C9DLL6-F1
#
_cell.length_a   1.000
_cell.length_b   1.000
_cell.length_c   1.000
_cell.angle_alpha   90.00
_cell.angle_beta   90.00
_cell.angle_gamma   90.00
#
_symmetry.space_group_name_H-M   'P 1'
#
loop_
_entity.id
_entity.type
_entity.pdbx_description
1 polymer ?
#
loop_
_entity_poly.entity_id
_entity_poly.type
_entity_poly.pdbx_seq_one_letter_code
_entity_poly.pdbx_strand_id
1 'polypeptide(L)'
;MTPTMSGNGWSSSLKWPTSTTWRLDCAQLKEKNQWQLSADDLKKLKPGLEKDFLPLYFGWFLTKKSSEALRKAGQIFLEELGNHKAFKKELPHFISGNESREKIDLVTYFGKRPPGVLHCTTKFCDYGKATGAEEYAQQDVVKKSYCKAFTLSISALFVTPKTTGARVELSEQELQLWPSDVDKQTPSDNLPRGSRAHITLGCAADVEAVQTGLDLLEIVRQEKGGNRGEEVGELSRGKLYSLGSGRWMLNLAKKMELRAIFTGYYGKGKPVPTQGSRKGGAMQSCTII
;
A
#
# COMPACT_ATOMS: atom_id res chain seq x y z
N MET A 1 28.69 -32.34 -27.39
CA MET A 1 27.95 -32.64 -26.15
C MET A 1 27.76 -31.34 -25.40
N THR A 2 26.56 -30.79 -25.51
CA THR A 2 26.12 -29.55 -24.86
C THR A 2 25.61 -29.88 -23.45
N PRO A 3 26.03 -29.15 -22.39
CA PRO A 3 25.37 -29.22 -21.11
C PRO A 3 24.19 -28.24 -21.08
N THR A 4 23.06 -28.78 -20.65
CA THR A 4 21.78 -28.14 -20.36
C THR A 4 21.90 -27.15 -19.20
N MET A 5 21.38 -25.93 -19.37
CA MET A 5 21.10 -25.02 -18.26
C MET A 5 19.60 -25.04 -17.94
N SER A 6 19.31 -25.56 -16.74
CA SER A 6 18.02 -25.56 -16.08
C SER A 6 17.51 -24.13 -15.85
N GLY A 7 16.26 -23.89 -16.25
CA GLY A 7 15.59 -22.61 -16.09
C GLY A 7 15.32 -22.28 -14.62
N ASN A 8 15.65 -21.05 -14.24
CA ASN A 8 15.09 -20.37 -13.09
C ASN A 8 14.29 -19.16 -13.59
N GLY A 9 12.95 -19.30 -13.54
CA GLY A 9 12.02 -18.23 -13.83
C GLY A 9 12.13 -17.13 -12.78
N TRP A 10 12.57 -15.94 -13.20
CA TRP A 10 12.43 -14.72 -12.43
C TRP A 10 11.36 -13.86 -13.07
N SER A 11 10.29 -13.65 -12.29
CA SER A 11 9.16 -12.77 -12.58
C SER A 11 9.64 -11.36 -12.95
N SER A 12 9.29 -10.94 -14.16
CA SER A 12 9.50 -9.60 -14.70
C SER A 12 8.62 -8.58 -13.97
N SER A 13 9.11 -8.04 -12.86
CA SER A 13 8.48 -6.90 -12.18
C SER A 13 9.43 -6.34 -11.11
N LEU A 14 10.47 -5.64 -11.54
CA LEU A 14 11.11 -4.54 -10.81
C LEU A 14 12.24 -3.99 -11.68
N LYS A 15 12.06 -2.80 -12.26
CA LYS A 15 13.12 -1.87 -12.68
C LYS A 15 12.46 -0.60 -13.22
N TRP A 16 12.36 0.42 -12.39
CA TRP A 16 12.53 1.78 -12.91
C TRP A 16 13.97 1.86 -13.48
N PRO A 17 14.21 2.66 -14.53
CA PRO A 17 15.33 2.52 -15.43
C PRO A 17 16.61 2.54 -14.63
N THR A 18 17.38 1.46 -14.83
CA THR A 18 18.69 1.22 -14.23
C THR A 18 19.45 2.55 -14.18
N SER A 19 20.04 2.86 -13.02
CA SER A 19 20.94 3.99 -12.82
C SER A 19 22.25 3.81 -13.60
N THR A 20 22.18 3.25 -14.80
CA THR A 20 23.27 3.09 -15.73
C THR A 20 23.39 4.38 -16.53
N THR A 21 24.61 4.92 -16.56
CA THR A 21 24.95 6.16 -17.27
C THR A 21 24.57 6.12 -18.76
N TRP A 22 24.48 4.93 -19.35
CA TRP A 22 24.18 4.70 -20.76
C TRP A 22 22.69 4.45 -21.07
N ARG A 23 21.78 4.53 -20.09
CA ARG A 23 20.36 4.14 -20.27
C ARG A 23 19.58 4.91 -21.35
N LEU A 24 20.07 6.08 -21.77
CA LEU A 24 19.50 6.91 -22.85
C LEU A 24 20.47 7.10 -24.03
N ASP A 25 21.61 6.42 -24.00
CA ASP A 25 22.61 6.43 -25.07
C ASP A 25 22.23 5.37 -26.12
N CYS A 26 21.61 5.82 -27.21
CA CYS A 26 21.16 4.93 -28.28
C CYS A 26 22.32 4.15 -28.95
N ALA A 27 23.55 4.68 -28.94
CA ALA A 27 24.70 3.97 -29.51
C ALA A 27 25.11 2.80 -28.60
N GLN A 28 25.16 3.02 -27.30
CA GLN A 28 25.45 1.95 -26.34
C GLN A 28 24.31 0.94 -26.21
N LEU A 29 23.05 1.40 -26.30
CA LEU A 29 21.88 0.53 -26.30
C LEU A 29 21.81 -0.36 -27.55
N LYS A 30 22.25 0.13 -28.70
CA LYS A 30 22.34 -0.67 -29.94
C LYS A 30 23.18 -1.94 -29.73
N GLU A 31 24.34 -1.79 -29.11
CA GLU A 31 25.29 -2.90 -28.89
C GLU A 31 24.84 -3.87 -27.77
N LYS A 32 23.93 -3.44 -26.89
CA LYS A 32 23.51 -4.20 -25.70
C LYS A 32 22.11 -4.79 -25.78
N ASN A 33 21.34 -4.47 -26.82
CA ASN A 33 19.96 -4.92 -26.91
C ASN A 33 19.86 -6.31 -27.55
N GLN A 34 19.06 -7.18 -26.94
CA GLN A 34 18.78 -8.54 -27.42
C GLN A 34 17.85 -8.59 -28.64
N TRP A 35 17.23 -7.47 -28.99
CA TRP A 35 16.23 -7.34 -30.05
C TRP A 35 16.81 -6.86 -31.38
N GLN A 36 18.14 -6.69 -31.46
CA GLN A 36 18.88 -6.19 -32.64
C GLN A 36 18.32 -4.87 -33.22
N LEU A 37 17.77 -4.00 -32.37
CA LEU A 37 17.24 -2.70 -32.76
C LEU A 37 18.37 -1.78 -33.22
N SER A 38 18.13 -1.06 -34.31
CA SER A 38 19.07 -0.06 -34.82
C SER A 38 19.11 1.17 -33.91
N ALA A 39 20.17 1.99 -34.03
CA ALA A 39 20.25 3.25 -33.31
C ALA A 39 19.09 4.19 -33.66
N ASP A 40 18.58 4.14 -34.89
CA ASP A 40 17.47 4.98 -35.33
C ASP A 40 16.13 4.49 -34.81
N ASP A 41 15.93 3.18 -34.67
CA ASP A 41 14.75 2.63 -33.99
C ASP A 41 14.76 3.00 -32.50
N LEU A 42 15.92 2.93 -31.85
CA LEU A 42 16.09 3.35 -30.45
C LEU A 42 15.85 4.86 -30.27
N LYS A 43 16.28 5.70 -31.22
CA LYS A 43 15.96 7.15 -31.20
C LYS A 43 14.47 7.42 -31.32
N LYS A 44 13.73 6.63 -32.13
CA LYS A 44 12.27 6.75 -32.25
C LYS A 44 11.55 6.32 -30.97
N LEU A 45 12.10 5.34 -30.24
CA LEU A 45 11.56 4.87 -28.97
C LEU A 45 11.92 5.79 -27.79
N LYS A 46 13.05 6.49 -27.88
CA LYS A 46 13.61 7.34 -26.81
C LYS A 46 12.60 8.33 -26.19
N PRO A 47 11.77 9.08 -26.96
CA PRO A 47 10.76 9.95 -26.36
C PRO A 47 9.74 9.22 -25.47
N GLY A 48 9.41 7.97 -25.80
CA GLY A 48 8.53 7.13 -24.99
C GLY A 48 9.20 6.54 -23.74
N LEU A 49 10.53 6.38 -23.77
CA LEU A 49 11.34 5.98 -22.60
C LEU A 49 11.71 7.15 -21.69
N GLU A 50 11.80 8.37 -22.24
CA GLU A 50 12.04 9.60 -21.50
C GLU A 50 10.81 10.08 -20.75
N LYS A 51 9.62 9.63 -21.14
CA LYS A 51 8.40 9.90 -20.37
C LYS A 51 8.42 9.03 -19.12
N ASP A 52 8.63 9.67 -17.98
CA ASP A 52 8.63 9.04 -16.66
C ASP A 52 7.32 8.26 -16.44
N PHE A 53 7.39 6.93 -16.49
CA PHE A 53 6.27 6.08 -16.10
C PHE A 53 6.12 6.13 -14.59
N LEU A 54 5.17 6.92 -14.10
CA LEU A 54 4.86 6.95 -12.67
C LEU A 54 4.15 5.67 -12.23
N PRO A 55 4.37 5.20 -10.99
CA PRO A 55 3.63 4.07 -10.46
C PRO A 55 2.14 4.41 -10.32
N LEU A 56 1.31 3.39 -10.09
CA LEU A 56 -0.05 3.58 -9.59
C LEU A 56 -0.02 4.30 -8.23
N TYR A 57 0.91 3.91 -7.36
CA TYR A 57 1.20 4.61 -6.11
C TYR A 57 2.63 4.32 -5.61
N PHE A 58 3.18 5.25 -4.83
CA PHE A 58 4.38 5.06 -4.01
C PHE A 58 4.01 4.60 -2.60
N GLY A 59 4.90 3.86 -1.95
CA GLY A 59 4.71 3.44 -0.57
C GLY A 59 5.85 2.60 -0.02
N TRP A 60 5.75 2.28 1.25
CA TRP A 60 6.61 1.31 1.92
C TRP A 60 5.96 -0.07 1.87
N PHE A 61 6.60 -1.00 1.17
CA PHE A 61 6.15 -2.37 1.04
C PHE A 61 6.86 -3.22 2.09
N LEU A 62 6.09 -3.86 2.97
CA LEU A 62 6.67 -4.70 4.02
C LEU A 62 7.42 -5.88 3.41
N THR A 63 8.53 -6.27 4.03
CA THR A 63 9.15 -7.57 3.74
C THR A 63 8.15 -8.69 4.03
N LYS A 64 8.27 -9.84 3.34
CA LYS A 64 7.36 -10.99 3.53
C LYS A 64 7.19 -11.35 5.02
N LYS A 65 8.29 -11.47 5.76
CA LYS A 65 8.29 -11.75 7.20
C LYS A 65 7.53 -10.70 8.02
N SER A 66 7.77 -9.40 7.76
CA SER A 66 7.07 -8.32 8.46
C SER A 66 5.58 -8.25 8.10
N SER A 67 5.25 -8.50 6.82
CA SER A 67 3.86 -8.61 6.36
C SER A 67 3.13 -9.77 7.04
N GLU A 68 3.73 -10.95 7.12
CA GLU A 68 3.15 -12.11 7.81
C GLU A 68 2.97 -11.86 9.31
N ALA A 69 3.95 -11.24 9.96
CA ALA A 69 3.87 -10.88 11.38
C ALA A 69 2.70 -9.91 11.66
N LEU A 70 2.53 -8.88 10.84
CA LEU A 70 1.44 -7.92 11.00
C LEU A 70 0.08 -8.54 10.65
N ARG A 71 -0.01 -9.38 9.60
CA ARG A 71 -1.24 -10.14 9.30
C ARG A 71 -1.67 -11.02 10.47
N LYS A 72 -0.73 -11.73 11.10
CA LYS A 72 -1.00 -12.56 12.27
C LYS A 72 -1.48 -11.73 13.46
N ALA A 73 -0.85 -10.59 13.72
CA ALA A 73 -1.28 -9.68 14.79
C ALA A 73 -2.69 -9.12 14.54
N GLY A 74 -2.99 -8.71 13.30
CA GLY A 74 -4.32 -8.26 12.89
C GLY A 74 -5.38 -9.35 13.05
N GLN A 75 -5.09 -10.59 12.63
CA GLN A 75 -6.02 -11.71 12.79
C GLN A 75 -6.34 -11.99 14.25
N ILE A 76 -5.32 -12.09 15.11
CA ILE A 76 -5.52 -12.29 16.57
C ILE A 76 -6.38 -11.18 17.16
N PHE A 77 -6.11 -9.92 16.78
CA PHE A 77 -6.90 -8.78 17.23
C PHE A 77 -8.39 -8.90 16.83
N LEU A 78 -8.69 -9.26 15.57
CA LEU A 78 -10.07 -9.44 15.12
C LEU A 78 -10.78 -10.57 15.86
N GLU A 79 -10.10 -11.69 16.09
CA GLU A 79 -10.63 -12.84 16.84
C GLU A 79 -10.91 -12.47 18.31
N GLU A 80 -10.00 -11.77 18.97
CA GLU A 80 -10.15 -11.31 20.35
C GLU A 80 -11.26 -10.26 20.47
N LEU A 81 -11.28 -9.26 19.57
CA LEU A 81 -12.28 -8.19 19.56
C LEU A 81 -13.69 -8.75 19.35
N GLY A 82 -13.88 -9.65 18.38
CA GLY A 82 -15.18 -10.27 18.12
C GLY A 82 -15.71 -11.08 19.31
N ASN A 83 -14.82 -11.54 20.20
CA ASN A 83 -15.19 -12.26 21.41
C ASN A 83 -15.36 -11.35 22.65
N HIS A 84 -14.90 -10.11 22.59
CA HIS A 84 -14.90 -9.17 23.70
C HIS A 84 -16.33 -8.76 24.10
N LYS A 85 -16.62 -8.76 25.41
CA LYS A 85 -17.97 -8.49 25.94
C LYS A 85 -18.47 -7.08 25.57
N ALA A 86 -17.62 -6.07 25.62
CA ALA A 86 -17.99 -4.70 25.25
C ALA A 86 -18.33 -4.60 23.75
N PHE A 87 -17.55 -5.27 22.88
CA PHE A 87 -17.80 -5.28 21.44
C PHE A 87 -19.15 -5.94 21.12
N LYS A 88 -19.45 -7.08 21.74
CA LYS A 88 -20.72 -7.79 21.54
C LYS A 88 -21.96 -6.95 21.90
N LYS A 89 -21.85 -6.07 22.90
CA LYS A 89 -22.94 -5.15 23.28
C LYS A 89 -23.17 -4.06 22.24
N GLU A 90 -22.10 -3.61 21.59
CA GLU A 90 -22.11 -2.56 20.56
C GLU A 90 -22.28 -3.08 19.14
N LEU A 91 -22.37 -4.41 18.97
CA LEU A 91 -22.53 -5.06 17.67
C LEU A 91 -23.72 -4.50 16.85
N PRO A 92 -24.89 -4.16 17.45
CA PRO A 92 -25.98 -3.52 16.71
C PRO A 92 -25.64 -2.15 16.11
N HIS A 93 -24.69 -1.41 16.70
CA HIS A 93 -24.19 -0.14 16.15
C HIS A 93 -23.05 -0.33 15.13
N PHE A 94 -22.46 -1.53 15.08
CA PHE A 94 -21.38 -1.88 14.17
C PHE A 94 -21.89 -2.33 12.80
N ILE A 95 -22.99 -3.08 12.75
CA ILE A 95 -23.59 -3.58 11.50
C ILE A 95 -24.96 -2.92 11.29
N SER A 96 -25.11 -2.16 10.21
CA SER A 96 -26.43 -1.69 9.76
C SER A 96 -27.10 -2.76 8.91
N GLY A 97 -28.01 -3.57 9.47
CA GLY A 97 -28.76 -4.56 8.68
C GLY A 97 -29.56 -5.61 9.46
N ASN A 98 -30.21 -6.51 8.70
CA ASN A 98 -30.97 -7.70 9.15
C ASN A 98 -30.11 -8.95 9.36
N GLU A 99 -28.78 -8.85 9.27
CA GLU A 99 -27.87 -9.96 9.59
C GLU A 99 -28.05 -10.37 11.05
N SER A 100 -27.94 -11.68 11.33
CA SER A 100 -28.14 -12.21 12.68
C SER A 100 -27.19 -11.52 13.66
N ARG A 101 -27.75 -10.65 14.51
CA ARG A 101 -27.03 -9.82 15.49
C ARG A 101 -26.39 -10.62 16.62
N GLU A 102 -26.47 -11.95 16.58
CA GLU A 102 -26.02 -12.84 17.64
C GLU A 102 -24.52 -13.19 17.53
N LYS A 103 -23.93 -13.16 16.33
CA LYS A 103 -22.49 -13.42 16.15
C LYS A 103 -21.96 -12.95 14.80
N ILE A 104 -20.99 -12.03 14.80
CA ILE A 104 -20.17 -11.71 13.63
C ILE A 104 -18.79 -12.38 13.78
N ASP A 105 -18.29 -12.97 12.69
CA ASP A 105 -16.88 -13.30 12.56
C ASP A 105 -16.16 -12.16 11.83
N LEU A 106 -15.43 -11.34 12.59
CA LEU A 106 -14.71 -10.18 12.04
C LEU A 106 -13.62 -10.58 11.03
N VAL A 107 -13.05 -11.78 11.16
CA VAL A 107 -12.00 -12.28 10.25
C VAL A 107 -12.57 -12.50 8.86
N THR A 108 -13.81 -13.00 8.79
CA THR A 108 -14.59 -13.21 7.57
C THR A 108 -15.20 -11.92 7.06
N TYR A 109 -15.73 -11.07 7.96
CA TYR A 109 -16.30 -9.77 7.61
C TYR A 109 -15.29 -8.88 6.87
N PHE A 110 -14.05 -8.83 7.35
CA PHE A 110 -12.94 -8.13 6.67
C PHE A 110 -12.18 -9.00 5.66
N GLY A 111 -12.89 -9.90 4.98
CA GLY A 111 -12.34 -10.90 4.07
C GLY A 111 -11.66 -10.31 2.82
N LYS A 112 -11.98 -9.07 2.42
CA LYS A 112 -11.28 -8.36 1.32
C LYS A 112 -9.92 -7.88 1.80
N ARG A 113 -8.95 -8.79 1.82
CA ARG A 113 -7.57 -8.53 2.26
C ARG A 113 -6.68 -8.07 1.10
N PRO A 114 -5.68 -7.20 1.34
CA PRO A 114 -4.73 -6.81 0.31
C PRO A 114 -4.02 -8.05 -0.27
N PRO A 115 -3.87 -8.16 -1.60
CA PRO A 115 -3.10 -9.23 -2.21
C PRO A 115 -1.59 -9.01 -1.97
N GLY A 116 -0.83 -10.10 -1.82
CA GLY A 116 0.63 -10.03 -1.68
C GLY A 116 1.12 -9.50 -0.32
N VAL A 117 2.20 -8.72 -0.33
CA VAL A 117 2.74 -8.10 0.89
C VAL A 117 1.94 -6.86 1.29
N LEU A 118 1.78 -6.65 2.59
CA LEU A 118 1.17 -5.42 3.12
C LEU A 118 2.05 -4.20 2.80
N HIS A 119 1.43 -3.03 2.67
CA HIS A 119 2.12 -1.78 2.36
C HIS A 119 1.48 -0.59 3.07
N CYS A 120 2.26 0.47 3.27
CA CYS A 120 1.82 1.79 3.68
C CYS A 120 1.97 2.74 2.49
N THR A 121 0.86 3.15 1.89
CA THR A 121 0.84 4.07 0.75
C THR A 121 1.21 5.48 1.19
N THR A 122 2.05 6.15 0.39
CA THR A 122 2.38 7.58 0.56
C THR A 122 1.57 8.42 -0.41
N LYS A 123 1.89 8.36 -1.71
CA LYS A 123 1.23 9.11 -2.78
C LYS A 123 0.58 8.16 -3.78
N PHE A 124 -0.71 8.35 -4.01
CA PHE A 124 -1.41 7.78 -5.16
C PHE A 124 -1.14 8.66 -6.39
N CYS A 125 -0.75 8.04 -7.49
CA CYS A 125 -0.26 8.71 -8.68
C CYS A 125 -1.12 8.44 -9.93
N ASP A 126 -1.86 7.33 -9.98
CA ASP A 126 -2.62 6.89 -11.16
C ASP A 126 -1.83 7.02 -12.47
N TYR A 127 -0.59 6.52 -12.46
CA TYR A 127 0.31 6.59 -13.61
C TYR A 127 0.59 8.02 -14.11
N GLY A 128 0.55 8.99 -13.19
CA GLY A 128 0.78 10.41 -13.46
C GLY A 128 -0.51 11.22 -13.68
N LYS A 129 -1.68 10.59 -13.69
CA LYS A 129 -2.96 11.30 -13.86
C LYS A 129 -3.44 11.99 -12.59
N ALA A 130 -3.02 11.52 -11.42
CA ALA A 130 -3.42 12.14 -10.15
C ALA A 130 -2.69 13.47 -9.96
N THR A 131 -3.41 14.48 -9.46
CA THR A 131 -2.85 15.80 -9.17
C THR A 131 -1.66 15.72 -8.21
N GLY A 132 -0.57 16.43 -8.54
CA GLY A 132 0.64 16.45 -7.70
C GLY A 132 1.53 15.20 -7.85
N ALA A 133 1.20 14.26 -8.74
CA ALA A 133 1.94 13.00 -8.87
C ALA A 133 3.34 13.20 -9.45
N GLU A 134 3.48 14.03 -10.49
CA GLU A 134 4.77 14.35 -11.11
C GLU A 134 5.64 15.14 -10.13
N GLU A 135 5.07 16.17 -9.50
CA GLU A 135 5.77 17.02 -8.54
C GLU A 135 6.29 16.20 -7.36
N TYR A 136 5.49 15.26 -6.84
CA TYR A 136 5.92 14.33 -5.80
C TYR A 136 7.06 13.41 -6.27
N ALA A 137 6.93 12.80 -7.45
CA ALA A 137 7.95 11.91 -7.99
C ALA A 137 9.27 12.62 -8.32
N GLN A 138 9.21 13.91 -8.65
CA GLN A 138 10.39 14.71 -8.96
C GLN A 138 11.17 15.15 -7.70
N GLN A 139 10.60 15.03 -6.50
CA GLN A 139 11.28 15.42 -5.26
C GLN A 139 12.58 14.64 -5.06
N ASP A 140 13.62 15.37 -4.70
CA ASP A 140 14.95 14.83 -4.40
C ASP A 140 14.91 13.73 -3.36
N VAL A 141 14.12 13.91 -2.30
CA VAL A 141 13.98 12.92 -1.22
C VAL A 141 13.32 11.63 -1.70
N VAL A 142 12.32 11.71 -2.58
CA VAL A 142 11.63 10.54 -3.15
C VAL A 142 12.60 9.77 -4.05
N LYS A 143 13.28 10.45 -4.97
CA LYS A 143 14.28 9.83 -5.86
C LYS A 143 15.42 9.18 -5.08
N LYS A 144 15.98 9.89 -4.09
CA LYS A 144 17.09 9.39 -3.25
C LYS A 144 16.66 8.27 -2.32
N SER A 145 15.37 8.13 -2.01
CA SER A 145 14.86 7.09 -1.11
C SER A 145 14.30 5.87 -1.82
N TYR A 146 14.12 5.94 -3.14
CA TYR A 146 13.61 4.82 -3.92
C TYR A 146 14.50 3.58 -3.76
N CYS A 147 13.86 2.44 -3.50
CA CYS A 147 14.49 1.16 -3.15
C CYS A 147 15.30 1.14 -1.84
N LYS A 148 15.23 2.17 -0.98
CA LYS A 148 15.83 2.12 0.36
C LYS A 148 14.95 1.35 1.35
N ALA A 149 15.60 0.73 2.33
CA ALA A 149 14.95 0.05 3.43
C ALA A 149 14.59 1.03 4.56
N PHE A 150 13.46 0.77 5.19
CA PHE A 150 12.88 1.52 6.31
C PHE A 150 12.35 0.57 7.37
N THR A 151 12.12 1.09 8.58
CA THR A 151 11.48 0.37 9.68
C THR A 151 10.25 1.17 10.11
N LEU A 152 9.07 0.67 9.76
CA LEU A 152 7.81 1.30 10.14
C LEU A 152 7.42 0.90 11.56
N SER A 153 7.10 1.89 12.38
CA SER A 153 6.61 1.71 13.75
C SER A 153 5.08 1.68 13.76
N ILE A 154 4.50 0.55 14.16
CA ILE A 154 3.05 0.39 14.35
C ILE A 154 2.69 0.61 15.81
N SER A 155 1.82 1.57 16.10
CA SER A 155 1.42 1.91 17.47
C SER A 155 0.04 1.43 17.86
N ALA A 156 -0.87 1.24 16.90
CA ALA A 156 -2.20 0.76 17.17
C ALA A 156 -2.75 -0.10 16.02
N LEU A 157 -3.67 -1.01 16.35
CA LEU A 157 -4.57 -1.65 15.40
C LEU A 157 -5.96 -1.06 15.58
N PHE A 158 -6.74 -0.94 14.52
CA PHE A 158 -8.09 -0.40 14.61
C PHE A 158 -9.08 -1.13 13.71
N VAL A 159 -10.34 -1.00 14.08
CA VAL A 159 -11.50 -1.48 13.33
C VAL A 159 -12.53 -0.36 13.25
N THR A 160 -13.13 -0.21 12.08
CA THR A 160 -14.38 0.51 11.86
C THR A 160 -15.38 -0.45 11.23
N PRO A 161 -16.66 -0.09 11.08
CA PRO A 161 -17.59 -0.90 10.28
C PRO A 161 -17.12 -1.15 8.84
N LYS A 162 -16.24 -0.32 8.29
CA LYS A 162 -15.82 -0.40 6.87
C LYS A 162 -14.49 -1.12 6.70
N THR A 163 -13.54 -0.88 7.60
CA THR A 163 -12.16 -1.33 7.43
C THR A 163 -11.49 -1.74 8.73
N THR A 164 -10.43 -2.53 8.60
CA THR A 164 -9.46 -2.76 9.66
C THR A 164 -8.06 -2.41 9.17
N GLY A 165 -7.30 -1.72 10.03
CA GLY A 165 -5.99 -1.19 9.69
C GLY A 165 -5.05 -1.13 10.87
N ALA A 166 -3.81 -0.78 10.57
CA ALA A 166 -2.76 -0.50 11.55
C ALA A 166 -2.32 0.96 11.41
N ARG A 167 -2.25 1.70 12.53
CA ARG A 167 -1.74 3.07 12.60
C ARG A 167 -0.21 3.02 12.54
N VAL A 168 0.37 3.73 11.58
CA VAL A 168 1.82 3.88 11.43
C VAL A 168 2.23 5.22 12.03
N GLU A 169 3.23 5.20 12.90
CA GLU A 169 3.89 6.42 13.37
C GLU A 169 5.14 6.66 12.53
N LEU A 170 5.06 7.68 11.68
CA LEU A 170 6.17 8.05 10.80
C LEU A 170 7.27 8.76 11.61
N SER A 171 8.51 8.33 11.41
CA SER A 171 9.71 9.03 11.84
C SER A 171 9.93 10.33 11.04
N GLU A 172 10.81 11.19 11.52
CA GLU A 172 11.21 12.41 10.80
C GLU A 172 11.69 12.14 9.36
N GLN A 173 12.41 11.03 9.15
CA GLN A 173 12.88 10.65 7.82
C GLN A 173 11.73 10.22 6.91
N GLU A 174 10.76 9.48 7.44
CA GLU A 174 9.59 9.01 6.68
C GLU A 174 8.61 10.15 6.41
N LEU A 175 8.49 11.11 7.33
CA LEU A 175 7.71 12.32 7.15
C LEU A 175 8.20 13.15 5.97
N GLN A 176 9.50 13.15 5.64
CA GLN A 176 10.00 13.82 4.42
C GLN A 176 9.43 13.21 3.13
N LEU A 177 9.08 11.91 3.14
CA LEU A 177 8.43 11.21 2.03
C LEU A 177 6.91 11.33 2.08
N TRP A 178 6.34 11.92 3.13
CA TRP A 178 4.89 12.05 3.25
C TRP A 178 4.37 13.24 2.44
N PRO A 179 3.41 13.07 1.51
CA PRO A 179 2.87 14.18 0.75
C PRO A 179 2.20 15.24 1.64
N SER A 180 2.24 16.50 1.25
CA SER A 180 1.66 17.61 2.04
C SER A 180 0.14 17.74 1.92
N ASP A 181 -0.47 17.05 0.96
CA ASP A 181 -1.88 17.15 0.59
C ASP A 181 -2.75 16.02 1.13
N VAL A 182 -2.16 14.87 1.49
CA VAL A 182 -2.93 13.63 1.75
C VAL A 182 -3.68 13.61 3.09
N ASP A 183 -3.25 14.41 4.07
CA ASP A 183 -3.85 14.47 5.41
C ASP A 183 -5.04 15.45 5.49
N LYS A 184 -5.21 16.33 4.49
CA LYS A 184 -6.26 17.36 4.46
C LYS A 184 -7.43 16.89 3.62
N GLN A 185 -8.58 16.64 4.25
CA GLN A 185 -9.83 16.41 3.53
C GLN A 185 -10.59 17.71 3.31
N THR A 186 -10.44 18.68 4.22
CA THR A 186 -10.96 20.04 4.09
C THR A 186 -9.85 21.07 4.32
N PRO A 187 -9.97 22.31 3.80
CA PRO A 187 -8.97 23.36 4.04
C PRO A 187 -8.77 23.72 5.53
N SER A 188 -9.77 23.45 6.37
CA SER A 188 -9.72 23.71 7.82
C SER A 188 -9.08 22.57 8.64
N ASP A 189 -8.75 21.44 8.01
CA ASP A 189 -8.06 20.35 8.69
C ASP A 189 -6.66 20.78 9.14
N ASN A 190 -6.44 20.78 10.45
CA ASN A 190 -5.16 21.11 11.08
C ASN A 190 -4.53 19.88 11.78
N LEU A 191 -4.63 18.71 11.16
CA LEU A 191 -4.06 17.49 11.72
C LEU A 191 -2.54 17.46 11.53
N PRO A 192 -1.78 16.82 12.45
CA PRO A 192 -0.34 16.61 12.25
C PRO A 192 -0.05 15.91 10.93
N ARG A 193 1.04 16.28 10.26
CA ARG A 193 1.51 15.59 9.06
C ARG A 193 1.77 14.11 9.38
N GLY A 194 1.35 13.21 8.51
CA GLY A 194 1.45 11.77 8.72
C GLY A 194 0.24 11.15 9.44
N SER A 195 -0.77 11.94 9.81
CA SER A 195 -1.95 11.43 10.53
C SER A 195 -2.73 10.34 9.76
N ARG A 196 -2.64 10.35 8.42
CA ARG A 196 -3.26 9.31 7.57
C ARG A 196 -2.37 8.07 7.37
N ALA A 197 -1.17 8.00 7.93
CA ALA A 197 -0.25 6.88 7.72
C ALA A 197 -0.81 5.58 8.32
N HIS A 198 -1.07 4.62 7.44
CA HIS A 198 -1.71 3.36 7.82
C HIS A 198 -1.30 2.20 6.92
N ILE A 199 -1.54 0.98 7.42
CA ILE A 199 -1.51 -0.25 6.63
C ILE A 199 -2.89 -0.88 6.71
N THR A 200 -3.56 -1.05 5.56
CA THR A 200 -4.84 -1.76 5.48
C THR A 200 -4.63 -3.25 5.72
N LEU A 201 -5.43 -3.85 6.61
CA LEU A 201 -5.38 -5.27 6.93
C LEU A 201 -6.55 -6.04 6.29
N GLY A 202 -7.70 -5.38 6.13
CA GLY A 202 -8.89 -5.93 5.48
C GLY A 202 -9.99 -4.88 5.35
N CYS A 203 -10.91 -5.12 4.43
CA CYS A 203 -12.07 -4.28 4.17
C CYS A 203 -13.35 -5.13 4.20
N ALA A 204 -14.46 -4.52 4.59
CA ALA A 204 -15.78 -5.10 4.41
C ALA A 204 -16.11 -5.27 2.91
N ALA A 205 -17.20 -5.97 2.60
CA ALA A 205 -17.69 -6.09 1.24
C ALA A 205 -17.89 -4.71 0.60
N ASP A 206 -17.55 -4.57 -0.67
CA ASP A 206 -17.68 -3.34 -1.47
C ASP A 206 -16.92 -2.10 -0.97
N VAL A 207 -16.09 -2.24 0.06
CA VAL A 207 -15.24 -1.15 0.56
C VAL A 207 -13.87 -1.16 -0.13
N GLU A 208 -13.43 0.01 -0.60
CA GLU A 208 -12.10 0.20 -1.18
C GLU A 208 -11.04 0.51 -0.12
N ALA A 209 -9.81 0.03 -0.31
CA ALA A 209 -8.74 0.14 0.69
C ALA A 209 -8.36 1.58 1.06
N VAL A 210 -8.61 2.55 0.16
CA VAL A 210 -8.40 3.98 0.44
C VAL A 210 -9.22 4.48 1.63
N GLN A 211 -10.35 3.83 1.92
CA GLN A 211 -11.23 4.14 3.05
C GLN A 211 -10.51 4.00 4.39
N THR A 212 -9.56 3.07 4.53
CA THR A 212 -8.85 2.83 5.79
C THR A 212 -8.09 4.07 6.28
N GLY A 213 -7.50 4.84 5.35
CA GLY A 213 -6.85 6.09 5.71
C GLY A 213 -7.84 7.20 6.08
N LEU A 214 -9.02 7.23 5.45
CA LEU A 214 -10.07 8.19 5.78
C LEU A 214 -10.65 7.91 7.17
N ASP A 215 -10.90 6.63 7.46
CA ASP A 215 -11.32 6.13 8.77
C ASP A 215 -10.31 6.51 9.87
N LEU A 216 -9.01 6.31 9.61
CA LEU A 216 -7.97 6.70 10.55
C LEU A 216 -7.95 8.21 10.81
N LEU A 217 -8.10 9.03 9.77
CA LEU A 217 -8.16 10.49 9.92
C LEU A 217 -9.34 10.92 10.78
N GLU A 218 -10.51 10.30 10.63
CA GLU A 218 -11.67 10.58 11.46
C GLU A 218 -11.37 10.29 12.94
N ILE A 219 -10.72 9.16 13.22
CA ILE A 219 -10.27 8.81 14.57
C ILE A 219 -9.29 9.86 15.12
N VAL A 220 -8.29 10.28 14.34
CA VAL A 220 -7.34 11.32 14.77
C VAL A 220 -8.04 12.66 15.05
N ARG A 221 -9.05 13.03 14.24
CA ARG A 221 -9.85 14.25 14.50
C ARG A 221 -10.58 14.17 15.83
N GLN A 222 -11.19 13.01 16.13
CA GLN A 222 -11.89 12.79 17.38
C GLN A 222 -10.94 12.91 18.58
N GLU A 223 -9.77 12.28 18.51
CA GLU A 223 -8.72 12.35 19.54
C GLU A 223 -8.25 13.79 19.75
N LYS A 224 -8.03 14.55 18.68
CA LYS A 224 -7.64 15.96 18.73
C LYS A 224 -8.73 16.84 19.36
N GLY A 225 -9.99 16.50 19.14
CA GLY A 225 -11.14 17.15 19.78
C GLY A 225 -11.31 16.83 21.27
N GLY A 226 -10.39 16.08 21.87
CA GLY A 226 -10.41 15.73 23.30
C GLY A 226 -11.16 14.44 23.62
N ASN A 227 -11.74 13.77 22.62
CA ASN A 227 -12.42 12.50 22.79
C ASN A 227 -11.51 11.34 22.37
N ARG A 228 -10.85 10.70 23.33
CA ARG A 228 -9.95 9.55 23.09
C ARG A 228 -10.68 8.20 23.16
N GLY A 229 -12.01 8.22 23.25
CA GLY A 229 -12.83 7.04 23.54
C GLY A 229 -12.70 6.56 24.98
N GLU A 230 -13.40 5.46 25.27
CA GLU A 230 -13.43 4.79 26.57
C GLU A 230 -12.51 3.58 26.56
N GLU A 231 -11.63 3.46 27.55
CA GLU A 231 -10.84 2.23 27.77
C GLU A 231 -11.78 1.14 28.31
N VAL A 232 -12.05 0.12 27.49
CA VAL A 232 -13.04 -0.93 27.82
C VAL A 232 -12.41 -2.24 28.27
N GLY A 233 -11.08 -2.33 28.28
CA GLY A 233 -10.35 -3.52 28.69
C GLY A 233 -8.96 -3.63 28.06
N GLU A 234 -8.39 -4.83 28.17
CA GLU A 234 -7.08 -5.18 27.64
C GLU A 234 -7.20 -6.44 26.78
N LEU A 235 -6.50 -6.44 25.66
CA LEU A 235 -6.30 -7.60 24.79
C LEU A 235 -4.85 -8.05 24.87
N SER A 236 -4.49 -9.17 24.23
CA SER A 236 -3.15 -9.78 24.38
C SER A 236 -1.96 -8.87 24.05
N ARG A 237 -2.19 -7.79 23.30
CA ARG A 237 -1.14 -6.86 22.85
C ARG A 237 -1.25 -5.44 23.40
N GLY A 238 -2.26 -5.14 24.22
CA GLY A 238 -2.40 -3.82 24.84
C GLY A 238 -3.85 -3.42 25.10
N LYS A 239 -4.06 -2.12 25.28
CA LYS A 239 -5.31 -1.55 25.79
C LYS A 239 -6.33 -1.35 24.67
N LEU A 240 -7.57 -1.77 24.92
CA LEU A 240 -8.69 -1.65 23.98
C LEU A 240 -9.55 -0.44 24.31
N TYR A 241 -9.81 0.37 23.29
CA TYR A 241 -10.63 1.57 23.36
C TYR A 241 -11.86 1.43 22.46
N SER A 242 -13.04 1.76 23.00
CA SER A 242 -14.25 2.02 22.23
C SER A 242 -14.29 3.51 21.88
N LEU A 243 -14.29 3.83 20.59
CA LEU A 243 -14.30 5.21 20.11
C LEU A 243 -15.71 5.68 19.71
N GLY A 244 -16.72 4.83 19.88
CA GLY A 244 -18.09 5.08 19.44
C GLY A 244 -18.28 4.92 17.92
N SER A 245 -19.54 4.85 17.48
CA SER A 245 -19.92 4.66 16.07
C SER A 245 -19.28 3.41 15.43
N GLY A 246 -19.18 2.33 16.20
CA GLY A 246 -18.56 1.08 15.75
C GLY A 246 -17.04 1.13 15.56
N ARG A 247 -16.36 2.18 16.02
CA ARG A 247 -14.90 2.31 15.91
C ARG A 247 -14.22 1.78 17.17
N TRP A 248 -13.16 1.00 16.97
CA TRP A 248 -12.39 0.35 18.01
C TRP A 248 -10.90 0.52 17.75
N MET A 249 -10.13 0.72 18.81
CA MET A 249 -8.67 0.84 18.71
C MET A 249 -8.00 0.00 19.80
N LEU A 250 -7.04 -0.81 19.37
CA LEU A 250 -6.11 -1.51 20.24
C LEU A 250 -4.78 -0.74 20.23
N ASN A 251 -4.50 -0.01 21.30
CA ASN A 251 -3.21 0.64 21.51
C ASN A 251 -2.19 -0.39 21.97
N LEU A 252 -1.13 -0.57 21.20
CA LEU A 252 -0.13 -1.59 21.46
C LEU A 252 0.74 -1.17 22.65
N ALA A 253 0.85 -2.05 23.66
CA ALA A 253 1.72 -1.82 24.81
C ALA A 253 3.20 -1.71 24.39
N LYS A 254 3.58 -2.46 23.33
CA LYS A 254 4.86 -2.35 22.65
C LYS A 254 4.62 -2.21 21.15
N LYS A 255 5.15 -1.14 20.56
CA LYS A 255 5.07 -0.90 19.12
C LYS A 255 5.70 -2.05 18.33
N MET A 256 5.15 -2.32 17.15
CA MET A 256 5.72 -3.31 16.23
C MET A 256 6.63 -2.61 15.23
N GLU A 257 7.89 -3.02 15.18
CA GLU A 257 8.88 -2.51 14.23
C GLU A 257 8.95 -3.41 13.00
N LEU A 258 8.55 -2.89 11.83
CA LEU A 258 8.35 -3.67 10.62
C LEU A 258 9.26 -3.19 9.49
N ARG A 259 10.08 -4.11 8.96
CA ARG A 259 10.98 -3.81 7.83
C ARG A 259 10.19 -3.67 6.54
N ALA A 260 10.46 -2.59 5.82
CA ALA A 260 9.81 -2.24 4.56
C ALA A 260 10.82 -1.67 3.56
N ILE A 261 10.44 -1.66 2.27
CA ILE A 261 11.20 -0.99 1.20
C ILE A 261 10.32 0.09 0.60
N PHE A 262 10.84 1.31 0.47
CA PHE A 262 10.14 2.39 -0.23
C PHE A 262 10.29 2.23 -1.74
N THR A 263 9.18 2.07 -2.47
CA THR A 263 9.18 1.92 -3.94
C THR A 263 7.82 2.27 -4.54
N GLY A 264 7.63 2.05 -5.83
CA GLY A 264 6.36 2.23 -6.54
C GLY A 264 5.71 0.90 -6.95
N TYR A 265 4.39 0.82 -6.85
CA TYR A 265 3.59 -0.28 -7.39
C TYR A 265 2.94 0.13 -8.70
N TYR A 266 3.04 -0.72 -9.71
CA TYR A 266 2.58 -0.42 -11.07
C TYR A 266 1.34 -1.22 -11.52
N GLY A 267 0.74 -2.03 -10.63
CA GLY A 267 -0.41 -2.85 -11.01
C GLY A 267 -0.03 -4.11 -11.81
N LYS A 268 -1.07 -4.88 -12.15
CA LYS A 268 -0.99 -5.87 -13.23
C LYS A 268 -1.43 -5.16 -14.51
N GLY A 269 -0.54 -5.12 -15.50
CA GLY A 269 -0.85 -4.56 -16.80
C GLY A 269 -2.13 -5.14 -17.40
N LYS A 270 -2.85 -4.35 -18.19
CA LYS A 270 -3.97 -4.90 -18.98
C LYS A 270 -3.39 -5.68 -20.16
N PRO A 271 -3.94 -6.85 -20.52
CA PRO A 271 -3.55 -7.52 -21.76
C PRO A 271 -3.81 -6.58 -22.93
N VAL A 272 -2.76 -6.25 -23.69
CA VAL A 272 -2.92 -5.44 -24.90
C VAL A 272 -2.96 -6.39 -26.10
N PRO A 273 -3.98 -6.29 -26.99
CA PRO A 273 -3.98 -7.06 -28.22
C PRO A 273 -2.76 -6.69 -29.05
N THR A 274 -1.85 -7.64 -29.26
CA THR A 274 -0.74 -7.46 -30.19
C THR A 274 -1.28 -7.66 -31.60
N GLN A 275 -1.55 -6.58 -32.35
CA GLN A 275 -1.74 -6.67 -33.80
C GLN A 275 -0.39 -6.92 -34.49
N GLY A 276 0.06 -8.18 -34.45
CA GLY A 276 1.20 -8.65 -35.23
C GLY A 276 0.75 -9.03 -36.63
N SER A 277 0.73 -8.07 -37.56
CA SER A 277 0.79 -8.37 -39.00
C SER A 277 2.20 -8.86 -39.33
N ARG A 278 2.47 -10.15 -39.11
CA ARG A 278 3.55 -10.90 -39.76
C ARG A 278 3.39 -12.40 -39.47
N LYS A 279 3.24 -13.18 -40.55
CA LYS A 279 3.26 -14.64 -40.53
C LYS A 279 4.59 -15.11 -39.92
N GLY A 280 4.50 -15.85 -38.81
CA GLY A 280 5.59 -16.62 -38.23
C GLY A 280 6.20 -16.02 -36.96
N GLY A 281 5.69 -16.45 -35.79
CA GLY A 281 6.28 -16.16 -34.50
C GLY A 281 5.23 -16.11 -33.39
N ALA A 282 5.19 -17.12 -32.54
CA ALA A 282 4.29 -17.19 -31.39
C ALA A 282 4.64 -16.13 -30.34
N MET A 283 4.05 -14.94 -30.44
CA MET A 283 3.81 -14.07 -29.30
C MET A 283 2.31 -13.89 -29.14
N GLN A 284 1.70 -14.81 -28.41
CA GLN A 284 0.31 -14.68 -27.99
C GLN A 284 0.30 -13.87 -26.71
N SER A 285 -0.02 -12.58 -26.85
CA SER A 285 -0.19 -11.58 -25.79
C SER A 285 1.08 -11.14 -25.05
N CYS A 286 1.22 -9.83 -24.93
CA CYS A 286 2.19 -9.18 -24.04
C CYS A 286 1.40 -8.39 -22.99
N THR A 287 1.72 -8.58 -21.72
CA THR A 287 1.15 -7.77 -20.63
C THR A 287 1.96 -6.49 -20.52
N ILE A 288 1.36 -5.36 -20.86
CA ILE A 288 1.98 -4.05 -20.75
C ILE A 288 1.45 -3.40 -19.47
N ILE A 289 2.37 -2.99 -18.61
CA ILE A 289 2.11 -2.20 -17.40
C ILE A 289 1.62 -0.80 -17.80
#